data_AF-A0A2I2MCW5-F1
#
_entry.id   AF-A0A2I2MCW5-F1
#
_cell.length_a   1.000
_cell.length_b   1.000
_cell.length_c   1.000
_cell.angle_alpha   90.00
_cell.angle_beta   90.00
_cell.angle_gamma   90.00
#
_symmetry.space_group_name_H-M   'P 1'
#
loop_
_entity.id
_entity.type
_entity.pdbx_description
1 polymer ?
#
loop_
_entity_poly.entity_id
_entity_poly.type
_entity_poly.pdbx_seq_one_letter_code
_entity_poly.pdbx_strand_id
1 'polypeptide(L)' 'MNTVFKMKKTTLIAIGIVWISALSILIISLTDLYPNTIFSKYRLMTGIAFLIISQFLKLIYNAANNKA' A
#
# COMPACT_ATOMS: atom_id res chain seq x y z
N MET A 1 -4.74 -19.52 24.05
CA MET A 1 -5.72 -18.41 23.98
C MET A 1 -5.40 -17.61 22.73
N ASN A 2 -5.99 -17.97 21.58
CA ASN A 2 -5.73 -17.30 20.31
C ASN A 2 -6.68 -16.11 20.21
N THR A 3 -6.16 -14.91 20.42
CA THR A 3 -6.89 -13.67 20.18
C THR A 3 -7.01 -13.45 18.68
N VAL A 4 -8.02 -14.08 18.08
CA VAL A 4 -8.49 -13.76 16.73
C VAL A 4 -8.99 -12.33 16.77
N PHE A 5 -8.16 -11.37 16.34
CA PHE A 5 -8.59 -9.99 16.14
C PHE A 5 -9.62 -9.99 15.02
N LYS A 6 -10.90 -10.05 15.38
CA LYS A 6 -12.00 -9.68 14.47
C LYS A 6 -11.70 -8.25 14.02
N MET A 7 -11.12 -8.09 12.83
CA MET A 7 -10.59 -6.80 12.40
C MET A 7 -11.74 -5.78 12.38
N LYS A 8 -11.62 -4.79 13.26
CA LYS A 8 -12.60 -3.71 13.33
C LYS A 8 -12.64 -3.04 11.96
N LYS A 9 -13.84 -2.71 11.46
CA LYS A 9 -14.05 -2.03 10.16
C LYS A 9 -13.10 -0.83 9.98
N THR A 10 -12.76 -0.16 11.07
CA THR A 10 -11.77 0.92 11.16
C THR A 10 -10.39 0.55 10.62
N THR A 11 -9.89 -0.65 10.89
CA THR A 11 -8.57 -1.11 10.44
C THR A 11 -8.53 -1.33 8.93
N LEU A 12 -9.63 -1.85 8.37
CA LEU A 12 -9.80 -2.01 6.93
C LEU A 12 -9.76 -0.66 6.20
N ILE A 13 -10.47 0.32 6.77
CA ILE A 13 -10.54 1.68 6.26
C ILE A 13 -9.17 2.35 6.35
N ALA A 14 -8.45 2.19 7.46
CA ALA A 14 -7.10 2.72 7.62
C ALA A 14 -6.12 2.15 6.59
N ILE A 15 -6.19 0.83 6.35
CA ILE A 15 -5.40 0.16 5.30
C ILE A 15 -5.71 0.73 3.92
N GLY A 16 -6.99 0.94 3.60
CA GLY A 16 -7.41 1.53 2.32
C GLY A 16 -6.90 2.98 2.15
N ILE A 17 -6.97 3.79 3.19
CA ILE A 17 -6.46 5.18 3.18
C ILE A 17 -4.95 5.20 2.93
N VAL A 18 -4.18 4.37 3.66
CA VAL A 18 -2.73 4.27 3.48
C VAL A 18 -2.38 3.82 2.05
N TRP A 19 -3.16 2.88 1.49
CA TRP A 19 -2.95 2.42 0.12
C TRP A 19 -3.24 3.51 -0.92
N ILE A 20 -4.32 4.28 -0.74
CA ILE A 20 -4.67 5.42 -1.61
C ILE A 20 -3.60 6.50 -1.58
N SER A 21 -3.07 6.84 -0.40
CA SER A 21 -1.95 7.79 -0.28
C SER A 21 -0.71 7.30 -1.00
N ALA A 22 -0.37 6.01 -0.88
CA ALA A 22 0.75 5.40 -1.60
C ALA A 22 0.53 5.41 -3.12
N LEU A 23 -0.70 5.19 -3.59
CA LEU A 23 -1.07 5.24 -5.01
C LEU A 23 -0.87 6.66 -5.57
N SER A 24 -1.28 7.69 -4.84
CA SER A 24 -1.08 9.08 -5.25
C SER A 24 0.40 9.44 -5.39
N ILE A 25 1.24 9.01 -4.44
CA ILE A 25 2.70 9.20 -4.52
C ILE A 25 3.28 8.46 -5.73
N LEU A 26 2.78 7.27 -6.01
CA LEU A 26 3.19 6.52 -7.20
C LEU A 26 2.84 7.27 -8.48
N ILE A 27 1.60 7.75 -8.61
CA ILE A 27 1.15 8.51 -9.79
C ILE A 27 2.01 9.76 -9.95
N ILE A 28 2.31 10.51 -8.88
CA ILE A 28 3.18 11.68 -8.93
C ILE A 28 4.61 11.28 -9.33
N SER A 29 5.14 10.16 -8.85
CA SER A 29 6.46 9.65 -9.26
C SER A 29 6.48 9.17 -10.71
N LEU A 30 5.35 8.68 -11.23
CA LEU A 30 5.21 8.15 -12.59
C LEU A 30 4.84 9.22 -13.60
N THR A 31 4.29 10.34 -13.16
CA THR A 31 3.94 11.44 -14.03
C THR A 31 5.05 12.46 -13.89
N ASP A 32 5.70 12.87 -14.99
CA ASP A 32 6.77 13.89 -14.99
C ASP A 32 6.23 15.31 -14.69
N LEU A 33 5.16 15.39 -13.90
CA LEU A 33 4.47 16.60 -13.45
C LEU A 33 5.43 17.56 -12.72
N TYR A 34 6.53 17.02 -12.18
CA TYR A 34 7.63 17.78 -11.59
C TYR A 34 8.98 17.33 -12.18
N PRO A 35 9.49 18.02 -13.22
CA PRO A 35 10.68 17.61 -13.98
C PRO A 35 12.00 17.69 -13.21
N ASN A 36 11.98 18.16 -11.95
CA ASN A 36 13.16 18.27 -11.08
C ASN A 36 12.93 17.58 -9.75
N THR A 37 12.50 16.31 -9.76
CA THR A 37 12.34 15.52 -8.54
C THR A 37 13.14 14.22 -8.64
N ILE A 38 13.76 13.85 -7.51
CA ILE A 38 14.54 12.61 -7.33
C ILE A 38 13.73 11.37 -7.76
N PHE A 39 12.41 11.48 -7.71
CA PHE A 39 11.44 10.46 -8.13
C PHE A 39 11.49 10.09 -9.62
N SER A 40 11.88 10.98 -10.54
CA SER A 40 11.97 10.65 -11.98
C SER A 40 13.06 9.58 -12.23
N LYS A 41 14.20 9.68 -11.53
CA LYS A 41 15.30 8.70 -11.63
C LYS A 41 14.95 7.34 -11.03
N TYR A 42 14.11 7.31 -10.00
CA TYR A 42 13.71 6.08 -9.30
C TYR A 42 12.31 5.60 -9.66
N ARG A 43 11.69 6.13 -10.73
CA ARG A 43 10.31 5.86 -11.13
C ARG A 43 9.94 4.36 -11.16
N LEU A 44 10.83 3.53 -11.70
CA LEU A 44 10.65 2.07 -11.71
C LEU A 44 10.73 1.46 -10.30
N MET A 45 11.65 1.96 -9.48
CA MET A 45 11.88 1.51 -8.11
C MET A 45 10.69 1.88 -7.20
N THR A 46 10.10 3.06 -7.39
CA THR A 46 8.86 3.49 -6.71
C THR A 46 7.67 2.60 -7.09
N GLY A 47 7.57 2.21 -8.37
CA GLY A 47 6.58 1.25 -8.88
C GLY A 47 6.69 -0.13 -8.24
N ILE A 48 7.90 -0.68 -8.19
CA ILE A 48 8.16 -2.00 -7.59
C ILE A 48 7.87 -1.95 -6.09
N ALA A 49 8.30 -0.90 -5.39
CA ALA A 49 7.99 -0.71 -3.97
C ALA A 49 6.48 -0.69 -3.71
N PHE A 50 5.70 0.00 -4.56
CA PHE A 50 4.25 0.01 -4.47
C PHE A 50 3.62 -1.38 -4.68
N LEU A 51 4.11 -2.16 -5.64
CA LEU A 51 3.64 -3.53 -5.88
C LEU A 51 3.93 -4.45 -4.69
N ILE A 52 5.12 -4.35 -4.09
CA ILE A 52 5.51 -5.12 -2.91
C ILE A 52 4.60 -4.77 -1.72
N ILE A 53 4.42 -3.47 -1.44
CA ILE A 53 3.53 -2.99 -0.37
C ILE A 53 2.10 -3.49 -0.60
N SER A 54 1.61 -3.42 -1.84
CA SER A 54 0.26 -3.88 -2.21
C SER A 54 0.06 -5.38 -1.98
N GLN A 55 1.04 -6.21 -2.34
CA GLN A 55 1.00 -7.65 -2.05
C GLN A 55 1.05 -7.93 -0.55
N PHE A 56 1.89 -7.20 0.18
CA PHE A 56 2.01 -7.35 1.62
C PHE A 56 0.69 -7.00 2.33
N LEU A 57 0.03 -5.94 1.88
CA LEU A 57 -1.28 -5.53 2.39
C LEU A 57 -2.35 -6.59 2.15
N LYS A 58 -2.33 -7.23 0.97
CA LYS A 58 -3.22 -8.33 0.62
C LYS A 58 -2.99 -9.56 1.49
N LEU A 59 -1.72 -9.88 1.79
CA LEU A 59 -1.37 -10.96 2.73
C LEU A 59 -1.88 -10.67 4.14
N ILE A 60 -1.68 -9.46 4.65
CA ILE A 60 -2.15 -9.05 5.98
C ILE A 60 -3.69 -9.10 6.04
N TYR A 61 -4.37 -8.57 5.02
CA TYR A 61 -5.82 -8.63 4.92
C TYR A 61 -6.33 -10.08 4.90
N ASN A 62 -5.70 -10.94 4.10
CA ASN A 62 -6.11 -12.33 3.99
C ASN A 62 -5.81 -13.09 5.28
N ALA A 63 -4.66 -12.90 5.92
CA ALA A 63 -4.32 -13.50 7.21
C ALA A 63 -5.27 -13.06 8.34
N ALA A 64 -5.74 -11.81 8.27
CA ALA A 64 -6.66 -11.28 9.26
C ALA A 64 -8.11 -11.72 9.08
N ASN A 65 -8.52 -12.07 7.85
CA ASN A 65 -9.87 -12.56 7.53
C ASN A 65 -9.96 -14.08 7.39
N ASN A 66 -8.86 -14.78 7.08
CA ASN A 66 -8.82 -16.23 7.10
C ASN A 66 -8.74 -16.71 8.55
N LYS A 67 -9.88 -17.19 9.04
CA LYS A 67 -9.92 -18.18 10.10
C LYS A 67 -9.27 -19.46 9.58
N ALA A 68 -8.01 -19.70 9.95
CA ALA A 68 -7.50 -21.06 10.09
C ALA A 68 -7.47 -21.38 11.60
#